data_AF-B2GHR4-F1
#
_entry.id   AF-B2GHR4-F1
#
_cell.length_a   1.000
_cell.length_b   1.000
_cell.length_c   1.000
_cell.angle_alpha   90.00
_cell.angle_beta   90.00
_cell.angle_gamma   90.00
#
_symmetry.space_group_name_H-M   'P 1'
#
loop_
_entity.id
_entity.type
_entity.pdbx_description
1 polymer ?
#
loop_
_entity_poly.entity_id
_entity_poly.type
_entity_poly.pdbx_seq_one_letter_code
_entity_poly.pdbx_strand_id
1 'polypeptide(L)'
;MTDYALNDRGSLDVVTENFYDTEIMRVFGGLSAGRAQTWTGMAALVPEPDNPFDPRTVSVRVGENKVAHLSSEDAHRYSHPLSRVIASGYTPVVPLHLEAELLRQDGVAEVDARASIGIAPPDLLFPLNTAPAQAAVLPQGSSIKVLDEQDFAEYLHSIVPATGEGRVILTLEVNKVRNSHGVTVDTVDVLYERKQVGRLSTQMSQQFIPIIHHAFEHDLLTAVWGTIRGSSFEVSMTLQAARASEVPAQWFTELPNDVPELLPEADEFEVPPAYVAVESDHGRNSKKWRRGFTAAHPEAAAGGPAGARSLAARFRGDPARTSEPSRADAPTADDDAAAGSPDTARPARSTGGSTVSSLARGLRPVVSALLALTVILVLLGIVLLGVEPLATTLMMIVAVATGFMAVYLHRTL
;
A
#
# COMPACT_ATOMS: atom_id res chain seq x y z
N MET A 1 23.34 -12.76 -5.15
CA MET A 1 22.15 -12.18 -5.81
C MET A 1 22.23 -10.68 -5.59
N THR A 2 21.89 -9.85 -6.57
CA THR A 2 21.97 -8.39 -6.43
C THR A 2 20.63 -7.87 -5.93
N ASP A 3 20.64 -6.89 -5.03
CA ASP A 3 19.40 -6.32 -4.49
C ASP A 3 18.67 -5.50 -5.57
N TYR A 4 17.35 -5.72 -5.70
CA TYR A 4 16.44 -4.90 -6.51
C TYR A 4 15.56 -4.11 -5.55
N ALA A 5 15.82 -2.81 -5.42
CA ALA A 5 15.04 -1.97 -4.52
C ALA A 5 13.65 -1.69 -5.12
N LEU A 6 12.59 -2.09 -4.42
CA LEU A 6 11.18 -1.80 -4.73
C LEU A 6 10.69 -0.55 -3.98
N ASN A 7 11.62 0.36 -3.67
CA ASN A 7 11.44 1.51 -2.80
C ASN A 7 10.72 2.68 -3.51
N ASP A 8 9.41 2.56 -3.69
CA ASP A 8 8.59 3.60 -4.32
C ASP A 8 7.32 3.95 -3.51
N ARG A 9 6.57 4.93 -4.02
CA ARG A 9 5.32 5.51 -3.49
C ARG A 9 4.29 4.45 -3.06
N GLY A 10 4.35 4.08 -1.79
CA GLY A 10 3.31 3.29 -1.14
C GLY A 10 3.73 2.85 0.26
N SER A 11 2.78 2.24 0.97
CA SER A 11 3.00 1.57 2.24
C SER A 11 2.04 0.40 2.29
N LEU A 12 2.51 -0.75 2.76
CA LEU A 12 1.70 -1.95 2.93
C LEU A 12 1.96 -2.52 4.33
N ASP A 13 0.90 -2.74 5.10
CA ASP A 13 0.99 -3.42 6.38
C ASP A 13 1.19 -4.92 6.15
N VAL A 14 2.08 -5.53 6.94
CA VAL A 14 2.43 -6.95 6.80
C VAL A 14 2.07 -7.72 8.07
N VAL A 15 1.74 -9.00 7.92
CA VAL A 15 1.15 -9.81 8.97
C VAL A 15 2.24 -10.38 9.89
N THR A 16 2.40 -9.73 11.04
CA THR A 16 3.22 -10.13 12.19
C THR A 16 2.39 -10.97 13.16
N GLU A 17 2.43 -12.30 13.00
CA GLU A 17 1.80 -13.25 13.93
C GLU A 17 2.76 -13.66 15.06
N ASN A 18 2.21 -14.12 16.19
CA ASN A 18 2.93 -14.63 17.38
C ASN A 18 3.78 -15.91 17.13
N PHE A 19 4.01 -16.24 15.87
CA PHE A 19 4.87 -17.32 15.39
C PHE A 19 6.29 -16.81 15.09
N TYR A 20 6.46 -15.48 14.94
CA TYR A 20 7.72 -14.81 14.63
C TYR A 20 8.41 -14.21 15.86
N ASP A 21 7.92 -14.43 17.09
CA ASP A 21 8.45 -13.84 18.33
C ASP A 21 9.98 -13.99 18.48
N THR A 22 10.51 -15.19 18.19
CA THR A 22 11.94 -15.49 18.33
C THR A 22 12.77 -14.76 17.27
N GLU A 23 12.29 -14.77 16.03
CA GLU A 23 12.87 -14.14 14.86
C GLU A 23 12.88 -12.61 15.00
N ILE A 24 11.78 -12.02 15.49
CA ILE A 24 11.67 -10.59 15.82
C ILE A 24 12.61 -10.23 16.98
N MET A 25 12.65 -11.02 18.06
CA MET A 25 13.61 -10.80 19.15
C MET A 25 15.07 -10.82 18.67
N ARG A 26 15.42 -11.68 17.72
CA ARG A 26 16.77 -11.71 17.11
C ARG A 26 17.08 -10.41 16.35
N VAL A 27 16.13 -9.84 15.62
CA VAL A 27 16.32 -8.56 14.89
C VAL A 27 16.58 -7.39 15.84
N PHE A 28 15.90 -7.33 16.99
CA PHE A 28 16.13 -6.29 18.00
C PHE A 28 17.35 -6.54 18.91
N GLY A 29 17.94 -7.74 18.90
CA GLY A 29 18.93 -8.14 19.89
C GLY A 29 18.35 -8.34 21.31
N GLY A 30 17.03 -8.54 21.40
CA GLY A 30 16.27 -8.69 22.65
C GLY A 30 15.34 -7.50 22.94
N LEU A 31 14.08 -7.80 23.27
CA LEU A 31 13.06 -6.80 23.60
C LEU A 31 12.95 -6.53 25.10
N SER A 32 12.57 -5.31 25.46
CA SER A 32 12.31 -4.89 26.84
C SER A 32 10.82 -5.00 27.16
N ALA A 33 10.49 -5.50 28.35
CA ALA A 33 9.10 -5.61 28.78
C ALA A 33 8.48 -4.24 29.08
N GLY A 34 7.26 -3.97 28.60
CA GLY A 34 6.57 -2.70 28.85
C GLY A 34 7.10 -1.51 28.07
N ARG A 35 7.85 -1.74 26.97
CA ARG A 35 8.41 -0.69 26.12
C ARG A 35 8.56 -1.16 24.67
N ALA A 36 7.70 -0.64 23.80
CA ALA A 36 7.88 -0.69 22.37
C ALA A 36 9.28 -0.19 21.92
N GLN A 37 9.86 -0.93 20.97
CA GLN A 37 11.08 -0.59 20.28
C GLN A 37 10.80 -0.53 18.77
N THR A 38 11.53 0.32 18.07
CA THR A 38 11.37 0.55 16.63
C THR A 38 12.66 0.17 15.91
N TRP A 39 12.54 -0.61 14.84
CA TRP A 39 13.59 -0.93 13.90
C TRP A 39 13.19 -0.42 12.51
N THR A 40 14.14 0.17 11.80
CA THR A 40 13.97 0.62 10.41
C THR A 40 15.19 0.19 9.61
N GLY A 41 14.96 -0.44 8.46
CA GLY A 41 16.03 -0.92 7.58
C GLY A 41 15.47 -1.50 6.28
N MET A 42 16.26 -2.29 5.56
CA MET A 42 15.79 -3.02 4.38
C MET A 42 15.42 -4.46 4.75
N ALA A 43 14.33 -4.96 4.18
CA ALA A 43 13.90 -6.35 4.28
C ALA A 43 13.75 -6.95 2.88
N ALA A 44 14.07 -8.24 2.75
CA ALA A 44 13.85 -9.00 1.51
C ALA A 44 12.42 -9.54 1.47
N LEU A 45 11.80 -9.48 0.30
CA LEU A 45 10.55 -10.18 0.01
C LEU A 45 10.87 -11.51 -0.67
N VAL A 46 10.43 -12.61 -0.06
CA VAL A 46 10.78 -13.96 -0.52
C VAL A 46 9.51 -14.78 -0.71
N PRO A 47 9.03 -14.95 -1.97
CA PRO A 47 8.00 -15.92 -2.33
C PRO A 47 8.41 -17.33 -1.93
N GLU A 48 7.46 -18.12 -1.46
CA GLU A 48 7.65 -19.49 -0.97
C GLU A 48 6.77 -20.45 -1.81
N PRO A 49 7.14 -20.77 -3.07
CA PRO A 49 6.33 -21.60 -3.97
C PRO A 49 6.15 -23.04 -3.48
N ASP A 50 7.02 -23.47 -2.58
CA ASP A 50 7.05 -24.76 -1.88
C ASP A 50 6.32 -24.75 -0.52
N ASN A 51 5.70 -23.63 -0.14
CA ASN A 51 4.95 -23.52 1.11
C ASN A 51 3.74 -24.50 1.12
N PRO A 52 3.61 -25.35 2.15
CA PRO A 52 2.61 -26.42 2.19
C PRO A 52 1.16 -25.93 2.41
N PHE A 53 0.95 -24.63 2.66
CA PHE A 53 -0.37 -24.04 2.95
C PHE A 53 -0.89 -23.19 1.78
N ASP A 54 -0.05 -22.29 1.26
CA ASP A 54 -0.35 -21.42 0.11
C ASP A 54 0.94 -21.16 -0.69
N PRO A 55 1.06 -21.66 -1.94
CA PRO A 55 2.27 -21.48 -2.77
C PRO A 55 2.46 -20.04 -3.27
N ARG A 56 1.51 -19.12 -3.03
CA ARG A 56 1.70 -17.69 -3.29
C ARG A 56 2.23 -16.93 -2.08
N THR A 57 2.46 -17.57 -0.95
CA THR A 57 2.99 -16.92 0.27
C THR A 57 4.25 -16.12 -0.04
N VAL A 58 4.28 -14.86 0.38
CA VAL A 58 5.48 -14.00 0.33
C VAL A 58 5.89 -13.67 1.75
N SER A 59 7.07 -14.13 2.15
CA SER A 59 7.65 -13.85 3.45
C SER A 59 8.47 -12.56 3.45
N VAL A 60 8.50 -11.85 4.59
CA VAL A 60 9.30 -10.64 4.82
C VAL A 60 10.47 -11.02 5.74
N ARG A 61 11.71 -10.82 5.28
CA ARG A 61 12.90 -11.30 5.97
C ARG A 61 13.92 -10.20 6.24
N VAL A 62 14.48 -10.18 7.45
CA VAL A 62 15.58 -9.30 7.88
C VAL A 62 16.81 -10.17 8.10
N GLY A 63 17.71 -10.17 7.10
CA GLY A 63 18.75 -11.20 6.99
C GLY A 63 18.10 -12.58 6.86
N GLU A 64 18.48 -13.51 7.73
CA GLU A 64 17.93 -14.86 7.78
C GLU A 64 16.59 -14.96 8.54
N ASN A 65 16.19 -13.92 9.29
CA ASN A 65 15.02 -13.96 10.16
C ASN A 65 13.73 -13.63 9.40
N LYS A 66 12.79 -14.57 9.33
CA LYS A 66 11.42 -14.34 8.84
C LYS A 66 10.62 -13.62 9.94
N VAL A 67 10.31 -12.34 9.73
CA VAL A 67 9.66 -11.48 10.74
C VAL A 67 8.17 -11.28 10.48
N ALA A 68 7.72 -11.44 9.24
CA ALA A 68 6.33 -11.29 8.84
C ALA A 68 6.07 -12.02 7.50
N HIS A 69 4.84 -11.91 7.01
CA HIS A 69 4.45 -12.29 5.66
C HIS A 69 3.44 -11.28 5.10
N LEU A 70 3.29 -11.20 3.78
CA LEU A 70 2.19 -10.44 3.17
C LEU A 70 0.84 -11.08 3.53
N SER A 71 -0.22 -10.27 3.58
CA SER A 71 -1.59 -10.81 3.66
C SER A 71 -1.84 -11.78 2.49
N SER A 72 -2.76 -12.75 2.61
CA SER A 72 -2.99 -13.68 1.48
C SER A 72 -3.47 -12.95 0.21
N GLU A 73 -4.26 -11.88 0.34
CA GLU A 73 -4.69 -11.02 -0.77
C GLU A 73 -3.50 -10.34 -1.45
N ASP A 74 -2.62 -9.71 -0.68
CA ASP A 74 -1.44 -9.04 -1.22
C ASP A 74 -0.40 -10.04 -1.74
N ALA A 75 -0.21 -11.17 -1.06
CA ALA A 75 0.63 -12.26 -1.53
C ALA A 75 0.18 -12.72 -2.94
N HIS A 76 -1.12 -12.86 -3.18
CA HIS A 76 -1.66 -13.17 -4.52
C HIS A 76 -1.37 -12.07 -5.55
N ARG A 77 -1.38 -10.79 -5.16
CA ARG A 77 -1.12 -9.64 -6.04
C ARG A 77 0.37 -9.42 -6.33
N TYR A 78 1.24 -9.68 -5.36
CA TYR A 78 2.68 -9.42 -5.44
C TYR A 78 3.50 -10.67 -5.80
N SER A 79 3.00 -11.90 -5.62
CA SER A 79 3.79 -13.11 -5.87
C SER A 79 4.35 -13.16 -7.29
N HIS A 80 3.51 -12.90 -8.30
CA HIS A 80 3.92 -12.96 -9.70
C HIS A 80 5.00 -11.92 -10.09
N PRO A 81 4.84 -10.61 -9.84
CA PRO A 81 5.90 -9.64 -10.12
C PRO A 81 7.17 -9.87 -9.28
N LEU A 82 7.07 -10.34 -8.03
CA LEU A 82 8.25 -10.70 -7.24
C LEU A 82 8.98 -11.92 -7.80
N SER A 83 8.25 -12.93 -8.29
CA SER A 83 8.83 -14.08 -8.99
C SER A 83 9.63 -13.67 -10.23
N ARG A 84 9.16 -12.67 -10.99
CA ARG A 84 9.90 -12.10 -12.13
C ARG A 84 11.26 -11.54 -11.70
N VAL A 85 11.33 -10.80 -10.59
CA VAL A 85 12.59 -10.23 -10.06
C VAL A 85 13.59 -11.34 -9.69
N ILE A 86 13.10 -12.39 -9.03
CA ILE A 86 13.93 -13.52 -8.57
C ILE A 86 14.42 -14.37 -9.75
N ALA A 87 13.55 -14.69 -10.70
CA ALA A 87 13.93 -15.39 -11.94
C ALA A 87 14.92 -14.56 -12.79
N SER A 88 14.86 -13.22 -12.70
CA SER A 88 15.84 -12.32 -13.33
C SER A 88 17.19 -12.24 -12.59
N GLY A 89 17.37 -12.96 -11.48
CA GLY A 89 18.65 -13.03 -10.74
C GLY A 89 18.82 -12.00 -9.62
N TYR A 90 17.76 -11.30 -9.21
CA TYR A 90 17.80 -10.28 -8.17
C TYR A 90 17.00 -10.65 -6.91
N THR A 91 17.34 -10.04 -5.78
CA THR A 91 16.58 -10.15 -4.53
C THR A 91 15.72 -8.89 -4.35
N PRO A 92 14.38 -8.97 -4.38
CA PRO A 92 13.53 -7.81 -4.16
C PRO A 92 13.61 -7.35 -2.70
N VAL A 93 14.03 -6.10 -2.49
CA VAL A 93 14.17 -5.49 -1.15
C VAL A 93 13.30 -4.25 -1.01
N VAL A 94 12.74 -4.07 0.19
CA VAL A 94 11.85 -2.96 0.56
C VAL A 94 12.32 -2.32 1.87
N PRO A 95 12.15 -1.00 2.05
CA PRO A 95 12.21 -0.40 3.38
C PRO A 95 11.15 -1.05 4.28
N LEU A 96 11.56 -1.53 5.45
CA LEU A 96 10.68 -2.09 6.49
C LEU A 96 10.76 -1.21 7.73
N HIS A 97 9.60 -0.86 8.26
CA HIS A 97 9.40 -0.29 9.59
C HIS A 97 8.76 -1.37 10.48
N LEU A 98 9.44 -1.74 11.56
CA LEU A 98 9.01 -2.77 12.51
C LEU A 98 8.97 -2.17 13.91
N GLU A 99 7.80 -2.20 14.54
CA GLU A 99 7.60 -1.87 15.95
C GLU A 99 7.30 -3.15 16.72
N ALA A 100 7.95 -3.37 17.86
CA ALA A 100 7.71 -4.54 18.70
C ALA A 100 7.85 -4.23 20.20
N GLU A 101 6.97 -4.80 21.02
CA GLU A 101 6.99 -4.74 22.48
C GLU A 101 6.92 -6.15 23.07
N LEU A 102 7.68 -6.38 24.15
CA LEU A 102 7.54 -7.60 24.93
C LEU A 102 6.43 -7.43 25.98
N LEU A 103 5.28 -8.07 25.75
CA LEU A 103 4.22 -8.17 26.73
C LEU A 103 4.49 -9.32 27.69
N ARG A 104 4.09 -9.16 28.96
CA ARG A 104 4.03 -10.25 29.93
C ARG A 104 2.61 -10.37 30.46
N GLN A 105 1.91 -11.39 30.00
CA GLN A 105 0.55 -11.69 30.43
C GLN A 105 0.49 -13.08 31.04
N ASP A 106 -0.10 -13.19 32.23
CA ASP A 106 -0.32 -14.45 32.97
C ASP A 106 0.94 -15.34 33.15
N GLY A 107 2.12 -14.72 33.19
CA GLY A 107 3.42 -15.38 33.33
C GLY A 107 4.05 -15.86 32.02
N VAL A 108 3.36 -15.70 30.88
CA VAL A 108 3.89 -15.93 29.54
C VAL A 108 4.44 -14.61 29.00
N ALA A 109 5.57 -14.69 28.29
CA ALA A 109 6.14 -13.57 27.54
C ALA A 109 5.77 -13.74 26.06
N GLU A 110 5.21 -12.71 25.45
CA GLU A 110 4.68 -12.70 24.08
C GLU A 110 5.08 -11.37 23.41
N VAL A 111 5.37 -11.39 22.11
CA VAL A 111 5.73 -10.19 21.36
C VAL A 111 4.49 -9.61 20.68
N ASP A 112 4.06 -8.40 21.07
CA ASP A 112 3.15 -7.60 20.22
C ASP A 112 4.01 -6.86 19.20
N ALA A 113 3.79 -7.13 17.92
CA ALA A 113 4.56 -6.52 16.83
C ALA A 113 3.64 -6.02 15.71
N ARG A 114 4.05 -4.92 15.09
CA ARG A 114 3.42 -4.33 13.90
C ARG A 114 4.51 -3.98 12.91
N ALA A 115 4.27 -4.26 11.63
CA ALA A 115 5.22 -4.00 10.58
C ALA A 115 4.54 -3.43 9.33
N SER A 116 5.21 -2.49 8.69
CA SER A 116 4.82 -1.95 7.39
C SER A 116 6.03 -1.81 6.47
N ILE A 117 5.82 -2.08 5.19
CA ILE A 117 6.85 -2.01 4.15
C ILE A 117 6.55 -0.88 3.16
N GLY A 118 7.59 -0.17 2.72
CA GLY A 118 7.52 0.79 1.62
C GLY A 118 7.60 0.06 0.28
N ILE A 119 6.45 -0.11 -0.39
CA ILE A 119 6.35 -0.78 -1.69
C ILE A 119 5.31 -0.09 -2.57
N ALA A 120 5.58 0.03 -3.87
CA ALA A 120 4.61 0.49 -4.86
C ALA A 120 3.50 -0.55 -5.09
N PRO A 121 2.30 -0.15 -5.56
CA PRO A 121 1.33 -1.08 -6.13
C PRO A 121 1.94 -1.99 -7.20
N PRO A 122 1.44 -3.23 -7.41
CA PRO A 122 2.02 -4.20 -8.35
C PRO A 122 2.25 -3.63 -9.76
N ASP A 123 1.28 -2.85 -10.26
CA ASP A 123 1.29 -2.24 -11.59
C ASP A 123 2.35 -1.13 -11.77
N LEU A 124 2.98 -0.70 -10.67
CA LEU A 124 3.99 0.37 -10.61
C LEU A 124 5.35 -0.13 -10.13
N LEU A 125 5.55 -1.43 -9.94
CA LEU A 125 6.86 -1.98 -9.51
C LEU A 125 7.94 -1.85 -10.59
N PHE A 126 7.56 -1.90 -11.86
CA PHE A 126 8.47 -1.92 -13.01
C PHE A 126 8.10 -0.85 -14.03
N PRO A 127 9.08 -0.30 -14.78
CA PRO A 127 8.77 0.57 -15.90
C PRO A 127 8.13 -0.22 -17.05
N LEU A 128 7.20 0.42 -17.77
CA LEU A 128 6.53 -0.14 -18.95
C LEU A 128 7.50 -0.38 -20.13
N ASN A 129 8.65 0.29 -20.13
CA ASN A 129 9.70 0.17 -21.12
C ASN A 129 11.07 -0.09 -20.47
N THR A 130 11.94 -0.79 -21.20
CA THR A 130 13.33 -1.02 -20.79
C THR A 130 14.15 0.26 -20.92
N ALA A 131 15.06 0.51 -19.97
CA ALA A 131 16.05 1.58 -20.10
C ALA A 131 16.98 1.31 -21.31
N PRO A 132 17.37 2.33 -22.09
CA PRO A 132 18.38 2.14 -23.14
C PRO A 132 19.70 1.69 -22.52
N ALA A 133 20.35 0.68 -23.11
CA ALA A 133 21.63 0.16 -22.59
C ALA A 133 22.73 1.23 -22.54
N GLN A 134 22.77 2.14 -23.53
CA GLN A 134 23.67 3.30 -23.59
C GLN A 134 23.04 4.53 -22.93
N ALA A 135 22.71 4.43 -21.63
CA ALA A 135 22.20 5.55 -20.85
C ALA A 135 22.78 5.59 -19.44
N ALA A 136 22.99 6.80 -18.93
CA ALA A 136 23.21 7.08 -17.52
C ALA A 136 21.87 7.47 -16.88
N VAL A 137 21.43 6.73 -15.87
CA VAL A 137 20.15 6.98 -15.18
C VAL A 137 20.40 7.99 -14.07
N LEU A 138 19.67 9.11 -14.08
CA LEU A 138 19.78 10.10 -13.02
C LEU A 138 19.14 9.59 -11.71
N PRO A 139 19.74 9.93 -10.55
CA PRO A 139 19.14 9.65 -9.26
C PRO A 139 17.73 10.26 -9.17
N GLN A 140 16.79 9.53 -8.57
CA GLN A 140 15.44 10.05 -8.37
C GLN A 140 15.45 11.25 -7.43
N GLY A 141 14.66 12.28 -7.77
CA GLY A 141 14.55 13.51 -6.99
C GLY A 141 13.12 14.05 -6.99
N SER A 142 12.98 15.38 -6.89
CA SER A 142 11.67 16.04 -6.94
C SER A 142 10.91 15.67 -8.22
N SER A 143 9.58 15.52 -8.14
CA SER A 143 8.74 15.32 -9.32
C SER A 143 8.65 16.62 -10.14
N ILE A 144 8.86 16.50 -11.44
CA ILE A 144 8.91 17.59 -12.41
C ILE A 144 7.82 17.32 -13.45
N LYS A 145 6.89 18.27 -13.62
CA LYS A 145 5.86 18.18 -14.66
C LYS A 145 6.48 18.37 -16.05
N VAL A 146 6.12 17.51 -16.98
CA VAL A 146 6.44 17.67 -18.40
C VAL A 146 5.41 18.64 -19.03
N LEU A 147 5.87 19.44 -19.99
CA LEU A 147 5.09 20.44 -20.70
C LEU A 147 4.89 20.03 -22.16
N ASP A 148 3.93 20.67 -22.80
CA ASP A 148 3.54 20.46 -24.20
C ASP A 148 3.08 19.01 -24.52
N GLU A 149 2.67 18.28 -23.48
CA GLU A 149 2.15 16.90 -23.53
C GLU A 149 0.92 16.79 -24.44
N GLN A 150 0.10 17.85 -24.50
CA GLN A 150 -1.11 17.88 -25.32
C GLN A 150 -0.82 17.74 -26.83
N ASP A 151 0.37 18.15 -27.28
CA ASP A 151 0.79 18.03 -28.68
C ASP A 151 1.12 16.57 -29.04
N PHE A 152 1.29 15.70 -28.04
CA PHE A 152 1.61 14.28 -28.15
C PHE A 152 0.52 13.36 -27.56
N ALA A 153 -0.66 13.91 -27.25
CA ALA A 153 -1.72 13.22 -26.49
C ALA A 153 -2.15 11.88 -27.11
N GLU A 154 -2.28 11.78 -28.44
CA GLU A 154 -2.63 10.53 -29.13
C GLU A 154 -1.60 9.42 -28.87
N TYR A 155 -0.30 9.74 -28.93
CA TYR A 155 0.75 8.78 -28.66
C TYR A 155 0.82 8.44 -27.16
N LEU A 156 0.72 9.45 -26.29
CA LEU A 156 0.68 9.25 -24.84
C LEU A 156 -0.49 8.35 -24.39
N HIS A 157 -1.69 8.52 -24.95
CA HIS A 157 -2.83 7.62 -24.70
C HIS A 157 -2.56 6.17 -25.12
N SER A 158 -1.69 5.91 -26.10
CA SER A 158 -1.30 4.54 -26.50
C SER A 158 -0.25 3.90 -25.57
N ILE A 159 0.38 4.67 -24.68
CA ILE A 159 1.35 4.21 -23.67
C ILE A 159 0.67 3.98 -22.31
N VAL A 160 -0.40 4.74 -22.00
CA VAL A 160 -1.12 4.63 -20.72
C VAL A 160 -1.67 3.20 -20.53
N PRO A 161 -1.31 2.51 -19.43
CA PRO A 161 -1.81 1.17 -19.14
C PRO A 161 -3.29 1.21 -18.73
N ALA A 162 -3.97 0.06 -18.81
CA ALA A 162 -5.41 -0.05 -18.48
C ALA A 162 -5.75 0.35 -17.02
N THR A 163 -4.75 0.35 -16.13
CA THR A 163 -4.84 0.82 -14.74
C THR A 163 -4.93 2.35 -14.62
N GLY A 164 -4.58 3.09 -15.67
CA GLY A 164 -4.55 4.55 -15.72
C GLY A 164 -3.26 5.21 -15.18
N GLU A 165 -2.35 4.44 -14.58
CA GLU A 165 -1.04 4.93 -14.12
C GLU A 165 0.06 3.90 -14.39
N GLY A 166 1.23 4.35 -14.84
CA GLY A 166 2.39 3.49 -15.10
C GLY A 166 3.72 4.19 -14.82
N ARG A 167 4.74 3.42 -14.41
CA ARG A 167 6.14 3.88 -14.37
C ARG A 167 6.74 3.78 -15.76
N VAL A 168 7.66 4.68 -16.10
CA VAL A 168 8.37 4.68 -17.39
C VAL A 168 9.83 5.09 -17.20
N ILE A 169 10.70 4.69 -18.12
CA ILE A 169 12.03 5.29 -18.29
C ILE A 169 11.98 6.25 -19.46
N LEU A 170 12.29 7.52 -19.20
CA LEU A 170 12.33 8.58 -20.20
C LEU A 170 13.78 8.94 -20.48
N THR A 171 14.03 9.50 -21.66
CA THR A 171 15.33 10.07 -22.04
C THR A 171 15.21 11.56 -22.25
N LEU A 172 16.27 12.30 -21.90
CA LEU A 172 16.36 13.75 -22.02
C LEU A 172 17.37 14.13 -23.10
N GLU A 173 16.96 14.99 -24.04
CA GLU A 173 17.84 15.51 -25.09
C GLU A 173 17.76 17.04 -25.16
N VAL A 174 18.89 17.70 -25.43
CA VAL A 174 18.95 19.16 -25.59
C VAL A 174 18.57 19.50 -27.04
N ASN A 175 17.50 20.27 -27.19
CA ASN A 175 17.00 20.75 -28.48
C ASN A 175 16.93 22.29 -28.50
N LYS A 176 16.80 22.89 -29.68
CA LYS A 176 16.77 24.34 -29.87
C LYS A 176 15.42 24.78 -30.41
N VAL A 177 14.63 25.46 -29.58
CA VAL A 177 13.31 25.96 -29.97
C VAL A 177 13.28 27.47 -30.07
N ARG A 178 12.59 27.95 -31.10
CA ARG A 178 12.37 29.36 -31.35
C ARG A 178 11.13 29.83 -30.59
N ASN A 179 11.31 30.77 -29.67
CA ASN A 179 10.18 31.33 -28.92
C ASN A 179 9.27 32.21 -29.81
N SER A 180 8.13 32.62 -29.28
CA SER A 180 7.17 33.53 -29.92
C SER A 180 7.77 34.90 -30.33
N HIS A 181 8.87 35.32 -29.71
CA HIS A 181 9.62 36.53 -30.04
C HIS A 181 10.75 36.29 -31.08
N GLY A 182 10.81 35.09 -31.67
CA GLY A 182 11.78 34.75 -32.72
C GLY A 182 13.19 34.43 -32.22
N VAL A 183 13.43 34.37 -30.91
CA VAL A 183 14.71 34.04 -30.27
C VAL A 183 14.83 32.53 -30.07
N THR A 184 15.95 31.94 -30.49
CA THR A 184 16.26 30.53 -30.24
C THR A 184 16.76 30.35 -28.80
N VAL A 185 16.16 29.41 -28.08
CA VAL A 185 16.50 29.06 -26.69
C VAL A 185 16.72 27.55 -26.63
N ASP A 186 17.75 27.13 -25.87
CA ASP A 186 18.01 25.71 -25.62
C ASP A 186 16.97 25.19 -24.60
N THR A 187 16.30 24.10 -24.96
CA THR A 187 15.24 23.44 -24.18
C THR A 187 15.52 21.95 -24.08
N VAL A 188 15.16 21.32 -22.96
CA VAL A 188 15.26 19.87 -22.82
C VAL A 188 13.96 19.24 -23.28
N ASP A 189 14.03 18.44 -24.33
CA ASP A 189 12.91 17.62 -24.79
C ASP A 189 12.89 16.31 -24.02
N VAL A 190 11.69 15.78 -23.78
CA VAL A 190 11.47 14.52 -23.06
C VAL A 190 11.01 13.48 -24.05
N LEU A 191 11.70 12.33 -24.09
CA LEU A 191 11.49 11.27 -25.08
C LEU A 191 11.18 9.95 -24.39
N TYR A 192 10.11 9.29 -24.84
CA TYR A 192 9.78 7.90 -24.54
C TYR A 192 10.12 7.07 -25.78
N GLU A 193 10.93 6.01 -25.64
CA GLU A 193 11.36 5.15 -26.75
C GLU A 193 11.83 5.92 -28.01
N ARG A 194 12.70 6.92 -27.81
CA ARG A 194 13.24 7.81 -28.87
C ARG A 194 12.22 8.71 -29.57
N LYS A 195 10.96 8.75 -29.13
CA LYS A 195 9.93 9.68 -29.63
C LYS A 195 9.68 10.77 -28.61
N GLN A 196 9.62 12.02 -29.07
CA GLN A 196 9.25 13.15 -28.22
C GLN A 196 7.83 12.99 -27.70
N VAL A 197 7.66 13.24 -26.40
CA VAL A 197 6.39 13.17 -25.66
C VAL A 197 6.10 14.44 -24.85
N GLY A 198 6.98 15.44 -24.95
CA GLY A 198 6.86 16.73 -24.30
C GLY A 198 8.22 17.38 -24.10
N ARG A 199 8.31 18.30 -23.14
CA ARG A 199 9.55 19.02 -22.80
C ARG A 199 9.58 19.52 -21.35
N LEU A 200 10.75 19.93 -20.89
CA LEU A 200 10.89 20.66 -19.63
C LEU A 200 10.67 22.17 -19.84
N SER A 201 10.24 22.85 -18.78
CA SER A 201 10.21 24.33 -18.78
C SER A 201 11.60 24.92 -19.02
N THR A 202 11.69 26.16 -19.52
CA THR A 202 12.98 26.82 -19.78
C THR A 202 13.87 26.86 -18.53
N GLN A 203 13.29 27.12 -17.36
CA GLN A 203 14.02 27.17 -16.09
C GLN A 203 14.57 25.81 -15.66
N MET A 204 13.82 24.72 -15.91
CA MET A 204 14.29 23.36 -15.61
C MET A 204 15.30 22.90 -16.65
N SER A 205 15.07 23.21 -17.94
CA SER A 205 16.01 22.95 -19.03
C SER A 205 17.41 23.50 -18.72
N GLN A 206 17.51 24.77 -18.28
CA GLN A 206 18.78 25.39 -17.88
C GLN A 206 19.52 24.65 -16.74
N GLN A 207 18.80 23.96 -15.85
CA GLN A 207 19.40 23.18 -14.76
C GLN A 207 19.88 21.79 -15.22
N PHE A 208 19.20 21.18 -16.20
CA PHE A 208 19.52 19.83 -16.69
C PHE A 208 20.49 19.82 -17.88
N ILE A 209 20.55 20.88 -18.70
CA ILE A 209 21.45 20.97 -19.86
C ILE A 209 22.92 20.62 -19.53
N PRO A 210 23.55 21.12 -18.45
CA PRO A 210 24.93 20.76 -18.11
C PRO A 210 25.10 19.26 -17.78
N ILE A 211 24.10 18.66 -17.12
CA ILE A 211 24.10 17.24 -16.77
C ILE A 211 23.96 16.38 -18.03
N ILE A 212 23.06 16.77 -18.93
CA ILE A 212 22.81 16.06 -20.19
C ILE A 212 24.03 16.14 -21.11
N HIS A 213 24.69 17.30 -21.20
CA HIS A 213 25.94 17.43 -21.93
C HIS A 213 27.05 16.56 -21.34
N HIS A 214 27.22 16.51 -20.02
CA HIS A 214 28.24 15.65 -19.38
C HIS A 214 28.03 14.17 -19.71
N ALA A 215 26.80 13.66 -19.66
CA ALA A 215 26.51 12.27 -20.07
C ALA A 215 26.75 12.05 -21.58
N PHE A 216 26.32 13.00 -22.42
CA PHE A 216 26.49 12.93 -23.87
C PHE A 216 27.95 13.00 -24.32
N GLU A 217 28.81 13.74 -23.61
CA GLU A 217 30.27 13.77 -23.81
C GLU A 217 30.94 12.41 -23.55
N HIS A 218 30.26 11.49 -22.86
CA HIS A 218 30.67 10.11 -22.63
C HIS A 218 29.91 9.09 -23.50
N ASP A 219 29.30 9.54 -24.61
CA ASP A 219 28.47 8.75 -25.54
C ASP A 219 27.24 8.07 -24.87
N LEU A 220 26.73 8.64 -23.77
CA LEU A 220 25.56 8.12 -23.03
C LEU A 220 24.35 9.05 -23.13
N LEU A 221 23.17 8.47 -23.28
CA LEU A 221 21.90 9.19 -23.11
C LEU A 221 21.65 9.49 -21.64
N THR A 222 20.97 10.60 -21.34
CA THR A 222 20.49 10.86 -19.97
C THR A 222 19.10 10.24 -19.79
N ALA A 223 19.00 9.20 -18.95
CA ALA A 223 17.74 8.56 -18.60
C ALA A 223 17.21 9.08 -17.25
N VAL A 224 15.88 9.11 -17.11
CA VAL A 224 15.18 9.50 -15.87
C VAL A 224 13.99 8.60 -15.63
N TRP A 225 13.64 8.40 -14.36
CA TRP A 225 12.37 7.78 -13.99
C TRP A 225 11.21 8.72 -14.29
N GLY A 226 10.10 8.15 -14.75
CA GLY A 226 8.86 8.89 -14.97
C GLY A 226 7.62 8.15 -14.50
N THR A 227 6.52 8.91 -14.43
CA THR A 227 5.17 8.42 -14.18
C THR A 227 4.26 8.99 -15.26
N ILE A 228 3.60 8.13 -16.03
CA ILE A 228 2.52 8.49 -16.95
C ILE A 228 1.18 8.21 -16.26
N ARG A 229 0.23 9.16 -16.37
CA ARG A 229 -1.12 9.05 -15.81
C ARG A 229 -2.13 9.47 -16.85
N GLY A 230 -3.10 8.61 -17.15
CA GLY A 230 -4.13 8.90 -18.14
C GLY A 230 -5.52 8.44 -17.73
N SER A 231 -6.50 9.19 -18.21
CA SER A 231 -7.91 8.82 -18.23
C SER A 231 -8.38 8.73 -19.69
N SER A 232 -9.68 8.58 -19.92
CA SER A 232 -10.27 8.65 -21.27
C SER A 232 -10.24 10.06 -21.89
N PHE A 233 -9.82 11.10 -21.16
CA PHE A 233 -9.92 12.51 -21.60
C PHE A 233 -8.64 13.35 -21.42
N GLU A 234 -7.73 12.92 -20.54
CA GLU A 234 -6.53 13.66 -20.17
C GLU A 234 -5.38 12.67 -19.97
N VAL A 235 -4.19 13.00 -20.46
CA VAL A 235 -2.93 12.37 -20.07
C VAL A 235 -2.00 13.42 -19.51
N SER A 236 -1.25 13.05 -18.48
CA SER A 236 -0.19 13.85 -17.89
C SER A 236 1.02 12.96 -17.62
N MET A 237 2.20 13.56 -17.63
CA MET A 237 3.46 12.89 -17.40
C MET A 237 4.33 13.71 -16.44
N THR A 238 5.04 12.99 -15.60
CA THR A 238 6.01 13.58 -14.67
C THR A 238 7.29 12.79 -14.72
N LEU A 239 8.42 13.45 -14.46
CA LEU A 239 9.70 12.79 -14.30
C LEU A 239 10.31 13.10 -12.93
N GLN A 240 11.10 12.16 -12.40
CA GLN A 240 11.80 12.27 -11.13
C GLN A 240 13.30 12.29 -11.41
N ALA A 241 13.92 13.42 -11.14
CA ALA A 241 15.35 13.59 -11.29
C ALA A 241 15.88 14.53 -10.20
N ALA A 242 17.00 14.16 -9.60
CA ALA A 242 17.80 15.02 -8.75
C ALA A 242 18.32 16.20 -9.59
N ARG A 243 18.27 17.41 -9.02
CA ARG A 243 18.81 18.62 -9.65
C ARG A 243 20.34 18.59 -9.60
N ALA A 244 21.02 19.42 -10.38
CA ALA A 244 22.49 19.45 -10.44
C ALA A 244 23.20 19.56 -9.07
N SER A 245 22.57 20.23 -8.09
CA SER A 245 23.07 20.37 -6.70
C SER A 245 22.81 19.16 -5.80
N GLU A 246 21.94 18.25 -6.22
CA GLU A 246 21.46 17.06 -5.48
C GLU A 246 22.07 15.76 -6.04
N VAL A 247 22.57 15.77 -7.28
CA VAL A 247 23.26 14.62 -7.89
C VAL A 247 24.59 14.34 -7.18
N PRO A 248 24.83 13.12 -6.66
CA PRO A 248 26.10 12.77 -6.00
C PRO A 248 27.29 12.83 -6.96
N ALA A 249 28.45 13.26 -6.47
CA ALA A 249 29.68 13.36 -7.26
C ALA A 249 30.10 12.04 -7.94
N GLN A 250 29.78 10.90 -7.32
CA GLN A 250 30.00 9.55 -7.86
C GLN A 250 29.27 9.33 -9.19
N TRP A 251 28.05 9.86 -9.34
CA TRP A 251 27.25 9.72 -10.57
C TRP A 251 27.95 10.32 -11.79
N PHE A 252 28.59 11.49 -11.64
CA PHE A 252 29.35 12.12 -12.72
C PHE A 252 30.63 11.36 -13.11
N THR A 253 31.08 10.41 -12.29
CA THR A 253 32.27 9.59 -12.55
C THR A 253 31.91 8.22 -13.12
N GLU A 254 30.86 7.60 -12.59
CA GLU A 254 30.46 6.22 -12.93
C GLU A 254 29.37 6.16 -14.01
N LEU A 255 28.58 7.22 -14.15
CA LEU A 255 27.44 7.35 -15.08
C LEU A 255 26.56 6.08 -15.15
N PRO A 256 26.10 5.57 -13.99
CA PRO A 256 25.53 4.23 -13.90
C PRO A 256 24.17 4.11 -14.59
N ASN A 257 23.88 2.89 -15.06
CA ASN A 257 22.55 2.50 -15.53
C ASN A 257 21.88 1.63 -14.46
N ASP A 258 21.37 2.27 -13.40
CA ASP A 258 20.81 1.60 -12.22
C ASP A 258 19.41 0.98 -12.44
N VAL A 259 18.92 0.89 -13.69
CA VAL A 259 17.66 0.22 -14.02
C VAL A 259 17.98 -1.23 -14.40
N PRO A 260 17.68 -2.22 -13.54
CA PRO A 260 18.11 -3.59 -13.80
C PRO A 260 17.26 -4.22 -14.90
N GLU A 261 17.90 -4.89 -15.85
CA GLU A 261 17.21 -5.65 -16.90
C GLU A 261 16.51 -6.86 -16.28
N LEU A 262 15.18 -6.85 -16.32
CA LEU A 262 14.34 -7.97 -15.92
C LEU A 262 13.96 -8.80 -17.13
N LEU A 263 13.74 -10.10 -16.92
CA LEU A 263 13.13 -10.99 -17.91
C LEU A 263 11.83 -10.37 -18.47
N PRO A 264 11.43 -10.67 -19.72
CA PRO A 264 10.12 -10.31 -20.24
C PRO A 264 8.97 -10.83 -19.36
N GLU A 265 7.80 -10.22 -19.48
CA GLU A 265 6.59 -10.74 -18.86
C GLU A 265 6.21 -12.09 -19.48
N ALA A 266 5.84 -13.05 -18.63
CA ALA A 266 5.53 -14.43 -18.97
C ALA A 266 4.55 -14.99 -17.93
N ASP A 267 3.72 -15.97 -18.29
CA ASP A 267 2.67 -16.50 -17.39
C ASP A 267 3.24 -17.14 -16.10
N GLU A 268 4.41 -17.76 -16.19
CA GLU A 268 5.08 -18.46 -15.09
C GLU A 268 6.58 -18.14 -15.06
N PHE A 269 7.14 -18.09 -13.86
CA PHE A 269 8.57 -17.87 -13.59
C PHE A 269 9.09 -18.97 -12.67
N GLU A 270 10.26 -19.54 -12.98
CA GLU A 270 10.90 -20.54 -12.12
C GLU A 270 11.52 -19.84 -10.90
N VAL A 271 10.95 -20.09 -9.72
CA VAL A 271 11.42 -19.55 -8.44
C VAL A 271 11.92 -20.68 -7.56
N PRO A 272 13.13 -20.58 -6.97
CA PRO A 272 13.65 -21.59 -6.07
C PRO A 272 12.74 -21.84 -4.85
N PRO A 273 12.67 -23.09 -4.33
CA PRO A 273 12.03 -23.36 -3.06
C PRO A 273 12.70 -22.55 -1.95
N ALA A 274 11.89 -21.90 -1.12
CA ALA A 274 12.35 -20.95 -0.11
C ALA A 274 11.60 -21.06 1.22
N TYR A 275 10.59 -21.94 1.33
CA TYR A 275 9.84 -22.15 2.56
C TYR A 275 10.77 -22.60 3.69
N VAL A 276 10.79 -21.82 4.76
CA VAL A 276 11.43 -22.17 6.03
C VAL A 276 10.35 -22.14 7.09
N ALA A 277 10.09 -23.30 7.70
CA ALA A 277 9.21 -23.41 8.85
C ALA A 277 9.79 -22.63 10.04
N VAL A 278 8.99 -21.82 10.71
CA VAL A 278 9.45 -21.01 11.84
C VAL A 278 9.60 -21.84 13.11
N GLU A 279 10.30 -21.33 14.11
CA GLU A 279 10.63 -22.11 15.31
C GLU A 279 9.36 -22.58 16.08
N SER A 280 8.25 -21.85 15.96
CA SER A 280 6.95 -22.26 16.51
C SER A 280 6.25 -23.41 15.75
N ASP A 281 6.51 -23.58 14.45
CA ASP A 281 5.90 -24.66 13.63
C ASP A 281 6.40 -26.03 14.07
N HIS A 282 7.67 -26.08 14.48
CA HIS A 282 8.34 -27.28 14.97
C HIS A 282 7.71 -27.83 16.27
N GLY A 283 6.94 -27.02 17.01
CA GLY A 283 6.40 -27.36 18.33
C GLY A 283 4.88 -27.51 18.44
N ARG A 284 4.06 -27.06 17.47
CA ARG A 284 2.60 -26.94 17.65
C ARG A 284 1.77 -27.83 16.71
N ASN A 285 1.20 -28.87 17.32
CA ASN A 285 0.23 -29.83 16.79
C ASN A 285 -0.86 -29.18 15.88
N SER A 286 -1.01 -29.71 14.66
CA SER A 286 -1.70 -29.13 13.48
C SER A 286 -3.21 -28.81 13.59
N LYS A 287 -3.80 -28.91 14.78
CA LYS A 287 -5.24 -28.73 15.02
C LYS A 287 -5.67 -27.29 15.33
N LYS A 288 -4.75 -26.39 15.72
CA LYS A 288 -5.07 -24.97 15.95
C LYS A 288 -5.09 -24.16 14.64
N TRP A 289 -4.26 -24.53 13.66
CA TRP A 289 -4.11 -23.88 12.34
C TRP A 289 -5.43 -23.70 11.58
N ARG A 290 -6.29 -24.73 11.55
CA ARG A 290 -7.60 -24.68 10.86
C ARG A 290 -8.56 -23.60 11.39
N ARG A 291 -8.31 -23.02 12.57
CA ARG A 291 -9.16 -21.99 13.20
C ARG A 291 -8.70 -20.56 12.92
N GLY A 292 -7.44 -20.36 12.55
CA GLY A 292 -6.94 -19.06 12.07
C GLY A 292 -7.33 -18.83 10.60
N PHE A 293 -7.05 -19.80 9.74
CA PHE A 293 -7.39 -19.74 8.31
C PHE A 293 -8.90 -19.56 8.03
N THR A 294 -9.79 -20.05 8.91
CA THR A 294 -11.24 -19.81 8.78
C THR A 294 -11.71 -18.45 9.27
N ALA A 295 -10.93 -17.74 10.10
CA ALA A 295 -11.24 -16.36 10.49
C ALA A 295 -11.00 -15.36 9.34
N ALA A 296 -10.12 -15.71 8.39
CA ALA A 296 -9.85 -14.96 7.15
C ALA A 296 -10.84 -15.25 6.00
N HIS A 297 -11.86 -16.09 6.22
CA HIS A 297 -12.87 -16.46 5.21
C HIS A 297 -14.29 -16.42 5.79
N PRO A 298 -14.95 -15.25 5.80
CA PRO A 298 -16.39 -15.14 6.05
C PRO A 298 -17.17 -15.45 4.76
N GLU A 299 -17.04 -16.66 4.19
CA GLU A 299 -17.89 -17.07 3.06
C GLU A 299 -19.28 -17.53 3.55
N ALA A 300 -20.32 -17.13 2.82
CA ALA A 300 -21.71 -17.13 3.29
C ALA A 300 -22.34 -18.53 3.38
N ALA A 301 -22.29 -19.15 4.56
CA ALA A 301 -23.03 -20.37 4.87
C ALA A 301 -24.51 -20.09 5.23
N ALA A 302 -25.34 -19.72 4.24
CA ALA A 302 -26.79 -19.62 4.40
C ALA A 302 -27.56 -19.93 3.11
N GLY A 303 -27.94 -21.20 2.91
CA GLY A 303 -28.86 -21.60 1.83
C GLY A 303 -28.68 -23.03 1.32
N GLY A 304 -29.40 -23.99 1.91
CA GLY A 304 -29.68 -25.28 1.25
C GLY A 304 -30.70 -25.10 0.10
N PRO A 305 -31.01 -26.17 -0.67
CA PRO A 305 -31.63 -27.34 -0.06
C PRO A 305 -31.16 -28.71 -0.60
N ALA A 306 -31.75 -29.77 -0.03
CA ALA A 306 -31.48 -31.16 -0.35
C ALA A 306 -31.95 -31.60 -1.74
N GLY A 307 -31.27 -32.61 -2.31
CA GLY A 307 -31.88 -33.48 -3.31
C GLY A 307 -30.96 -34.02 -4.42
N ALA A 308 -30.21 -35.10 -4.16
CA ALA A 308 -29.87 -36.13 -5.16
C ALA A 308 -29.16 -37.33 -4.49
N ARG A 309 -29.88 -38.44 -4.28
CA ARG A 309 -29.26 -39.76 -4.10
C ARG A 309 -29.30 -40.51 -5.44
N SER A 310 -28.15 -40.86 -5.99
CA SER A 310 -28.01 -41.95 -6.97
C SER A 310 -26.78 -42.80 -6.57
N LEU A 311 -26.93 -44.08 -6.23
CA LEU A 311 -27.26 -45.27 -7.06
C LEU A 311 -26.16 -45.69 -8.04
N ALA A 312 -25.10 -46.31 -7.51
CA ALA A 312 -24.35 -47.41 -8.16
C ALA A 312 -23.75 -48.32 -7.06
N ALA A 313 -24.35 -49.49 -6.84
CA ALA A 313 -23.76 -50.80 -7.13
C ALA A 313 -22.79 -51.31 -6.04
N ARG A 314 -23.28 -52.03 -5.02
CA ARG A 314 -23.50 -53.50 -5.03
C ARG A 314 -22.25 -54.31 -5.43
N PHE A 315 -21.62 -54.97 -4.46
CA PHE A 315 -21.51 -56.44 -4.43
C PHE A 315 -20.94 -56.96 -3.09
N ARG A 316 -21.55 -58.05 -2.56
CA ARG A 316 -20.95 -59.03 -1.60
C ARG A 316 -20.69 -58.49 -0.16
N GLY A 317 -21.20 -59.07 0.92
CA GLY A 317 -22.16 -60.18 1.12
C GLY A 317 -22.46 -60.37 2.62
N ASP A 318 -23.68 -60.80 2.94
CA ASP A 318 -24.25 -61.02 4.30
C ASP A 318 -24.17 -62.54 4.66
N PRO A 319 -24.69 -63.10 5.79
CA PRO A 319 -25.23 -62.48 7.03
C PRO A 319 -24.84 -63.17 8.38
N ALA A 320 -25.10 -62.50 9.52
CA ALA A 320 -25.54 -63.04 10.84
C ALA A 320 -25.29 -62.00 11.96
N ARG A 321 -26.11 -61.79 13.00
CA ARG A 321 -27.43 -62.33 13.45
C ARG A 321 -28.00 -61.37 14.53
N THR A 322 -29.33 -61.25 14.66
CA THR A 322 -30.18 -60.98 15.88
C THR A 322 -29.61 -60.20 17.09
N SER A 323 -30.31 -59.27 17.78
CA SER A 323 -31.76 -58.98 17.87
C SER A 323 -32.06 -57.70 18.69
N GLU A 324 -33.18 -57.05 18.39
CA GLU A 324 -33.91 -56.04 19.21
C GLU A 324 -34.82 -56.71 20.28
N PRO A 325 -35.64 -56.00 21.11
CA PRO A 325 -35.63 -54.60 21.59
C PRO A 325 -35.91 -54.47 23.14
N SER A 326 -36.10 -53.25 23.69
CA SER A 326 -37.34 -52.84 24.44
C SER A 326 -37.16 -51.77 25.56
N ARG A 327 -37.87 -50.64 25.38
CA ARG A 327 -38.63 -49.74 26.31
C ARG A 327 -38.29 -49.54 27.81
N ALA A 328 -38.33 -48.24 28.17
CA ALA A 328 -39.02 -47.59 29.32
C ALA A 328 -38.53 -47.92 30.76
N ASP A 329 -38.51 -47.02 31.75
CA ASP A 329 -39.52 -46.05 32.20
C ASP A 329 -38.92 -44.88 33.03
N ALA A 330 -39.73 -43.85 33.29
CA ALA A 330 -39.55 -42.82 34.35
C ALA A 330 -40.48 -43.18 35.57
N PRO A 331 -40.86 -42.35 36.58
CA PRO A 331 -40.61 -40.91 36.83
C PRO A 331 -40.42 -40.53 38.34
N THR A 332 -40.72 -39.27 38.71
CA THR A 332 -41.02 -38.71 40.06
C THR A 332 -39.85 -38.57 41.06
N ALA A 333 -39.80 -37.57 41.97
CA ALA A 333 -40.76 -36.50 42.32
C ALA A 333 -40.01 -35.23 42.86
N ASP A 334 -40.62 -34.04 42.72
CA ASP A 334 -41.13 -33.10 43.78
C ASP A 334 -40.22 -32.83 45.03
N ASP A 335 -40.21 -31.72 45.77
CA ASP A 335 -40.91 -30.40 45.84
C ASP A 335 -40.15 -29.54 46.91
N ASP A 336 -40.31 -28.23 47.17
CA ASP A 336 -40.93 -27.04 46.51
C ASP A 336 -40.33 -25.75 47.16
N ALA A 337 -40.71 -24.55 46.67
CA ALA A 337 -41.00 -23.25 47.34
C ALA A 337 -40.42 -22.80 48.70
N ALA A 338 -40.40 -21.49 49.06
CA ALA A 338 -40.42 -20.21 48.30
C ALA A 338 -40.28 -18.99 49.26
N ALA A 339 -39.88 -17.84 48.68
CA ALA A 339 -40.33 -16.45 48.93
C ALA A 339 -40.23 -15.74 50.32
N GLY A 340 -39.88 -14.43 50.27
CA GLY A 340 -40.11 -13.48 51.37
C GLY A 340 -39.36 -12.12 51.27
N SER A 341 -39.92 -11.13 50.58
CA SER A 341 -39.54 -9.69 50.67
C SER A 341 -40.46 -8.97 51.68
N PRO A 342 -40.17 -7.76 52.24
CA PRO A 342 -40.26 -6.49 51.47
C PRO A 342 -39.46 -5.22 51.94
N ASP A 343 -39.21 -4.33 50.97
CA ASP A 343 -39.27 -2.83 50.95
C ASP A 343 -38.53 -1.84 51.90
N THR A 344 -38.28 -0.66 51.30
CA THR A 344 -38.09 0.73 51.81
C THR A 344 -36.71 1.34 52.18
N ALA A 345 -36.38 2.35 51.36
CA ALA A 345 -35.80 3.68 51.71
C ALA A 345 -34.26 3.92 51.71
N ARG A 346 -33.92 5.18 51.33
CA ARG A 346 -32.63 5.69 50.82
C ARG A 346 -32.09 6.79 51.76
N PRO A 347 -30.81 7.21 51.69
CA PRO A 347 -30.47 8.27 50.73
C PRO A 347 -29.14 8.05 49.96
N ALA A 348 -28.96 8.81 48.88
CA ALA A 348 -27.93 8.56 47.87
C ALA A 348 -26.53 9.11 48.23
N ARG A 349 -25.49 8.37 47.86
CA ARG A 349 -24.16 8.93 47.57
C ARG A 349 -24.01 9.12 46.06
N SER A 350 -23.23 10.13 45.68
CA SER A 350 -23.12 10.65 44.32
C SER A 350 -22.49 9.68 43.32
N THR A 351 -23.28 9.23 42.34
CA THR A 351 -22.77 8.63 41.10
C THR A 351 -22.44 9.73 40.09
N GLY A 352 -21.17 9.88 39.74
CA GLY A 352 -20.76 10.74 38.62
C GLY A 352 -21.22 10.14 37.29
N GLY A 353 -21.94 10.92 36.48
CA GLY A 353 -22.55 10.46 35.24
C GLY A 353 -22.95 11.60 34.32
N SER A 354 -22.02 12.50 34.00
CA SER A 354 -22.27 13.65 33.12
C SER A 354 -20.99 14.27 32.52
N THR A 355 -20.31 13.56 31.62
CA THR A 355 -19.15 14.09 30.86
C THR A 355 -19.35 14.12 29.34
N VAL A 356 -20.45 13.56 28.81
CA VAL A 356 -20.73 13.54 27.36
C VAL A 356 -21.78 14.60 26.94
N SER A 357 -22.63 15.07 27.86
CA SER A 357 -23.72 16.03 27.56
C SER A 357 -23.40 17.51 27.82
N SER A 358 -22.15 17.83 28.18
CA SER A 358 -21.65 19.21 28.34
C SER A 358 -20.93 19.73 27.09
N LEU A 359 -20.16 18.87 26.39
CA LEU A 359 -19.43 19.24 25.17
C LEU A 359 -20.36 19.64 24.01
N ALA A 360 -21.43 18.88 23.77
CA ALA A 360 -22.41 19.16 22.70
C ALA A 360 -23.14 20.51 22.83
N ARG A 361 -23.08 21.17 24.00
CA ARG A 361 -23.68 22.50 24.23
C ARG A 361 -22.76 23.67 23.84
N GLY A 362 -21.45 23.44 23.75
CA GLY A 362 -20.46 24.49 23.41
C GLY A 362 -20.27 24.73 21.91
N LEU A 363 -20.56 23.74 21.05
CA LEU A 363 -20.28 23.81 19.61
C LEU A 363 -21.42 24.40 18.75
N ARG A 364 -22.66 24.41 19.24
CA ARG A 364 -23.80 25.05 18.56
C ARG A 364 -23.57 26.53 18.19
N PRO A 365 -23.06 27.42 19.09
CA PRO A 365 -22.76 28.80 18.70
C PRO A 365 -21.67 28.90 17.62
N VAL A 366 -20.71 27.97 17.60
CA VAL A 366 -19.62 27.94 16.60
C VAL A 366 -20.15 27.62 15.21
N VAL A 367 -21.04 26.62 15.08
CA VAL A 367 -21.68 26.27 13.80
C VAL A 367 -22.54 27.42 13.28
N SER A 368 -23.30 28.12 14.15
CA SER A 368 -24.06 29.30 13.74
C SER A 368 -23.18 30.50 13.34
N ALA A 369 -22.03 30.69 14.01
CA ALA A 369 -21.08 31.75 13.66
C ALA A 369 -20.41 31.49 12.31
N LEU A 370 -20.03 30.24 12.02
CA LEU A 370 -19.52 29.82 10.71
C LEU A 370 -20.56 30.05 9.61
N LEU A 371 -21.81 29.61 9.80
CA LEU A 371 -22.89 29.85 8.82
C LEU A 371 -23.14 31.34 8.56
N ALA A 372 -23.16 32.17 9.61
CA ALA A 372 -23.29 33.62 9.46
C ALA A 372 -22.10 34.24 8.70
N LEU A 373 -20.87 33.80 8.99
CA LEU A 373 -19.67 34.23 8.27
C LEU A 373 -19.74 33.84 6.78
N THR A 374 -20.18 32.62 6.46
CA THR A 374 -20.38 32.17 5.08
C THR A 374 -21.36 33.07 4.31
N VAL A 375 -22.50 33.43 4.93
CA VAL A 375 -23.48 34.33 4.31
C VAL A 375 -22.91 35.74 4.10
N ILE A 376 -22.14 36.26 5.07
CA ILE A 376 -21.46 37.57 4.95
C ILE A 376 -20.43 37.54 3.80
N LEU A 377 -19.62 36.49 3.70
CA LEU A 377 -18.61 36.35 2.63
C LEU A 377 -19.24 36.23 1.24
N VAL A 378 -20.35 35.50 1.11
CA VAL A 378 -21.11 35.42 -0.16
C VAL A 378 -21.70 36.78 -0.53
N LEU A 379 -22.33 37.49 0.42
CA LEU A 379 -22.87 38.83 0.17
C LEU A 379 -21.77 39.84 -0.19
N LEU A 380 -20.62 39.79 0.48
CA LEU A 380 -19.47 40.64 0.18
C LEU A 380 -18.88 40.32 -1.20
N GLY A 381 -18.79 39.04 -1.56
CA GLY A 381 -18.39 38.58 -2.90
C GLY A 381 -19.34 39.09 -3.98
N ILE A 382 -20.65 39.07 -3.75
CA ILE A 382 -21.67 39.61 -4.67
C ILE A 382 -21.55 41.14 -4.80
N VAL A 383 -21.19 41.86 -3.74
CA VAL A 383 -20.98 43.33 -3.79
C VAL A 383 -19.68 43.72 -4.49
N LEU A 384 -18.63 42.91 -4.38
CA LEU A 384 -17.34 43.10 -5.08
C LEU A 384 -17.37 42.68 -6.57
N LEU A 385 -18.46 42.06 -6.99
CA LEU A 385 -18.68 41.48 -8.32
C LEU A 385 -18.85 42.57 -9.40
N GLY A 386 -17.71 43.15 -9.79
CA GLY A 386 -17.62 44.27 -10.72
C GLY A 386 -16.43 45.20 -10.49
N VAL A 387 -15.73 45.09 -9.34
CA VAL A 387 -14.57 45.92 -9.00
C VAL A 387 -13.26 45.14 -9.14
N GLU A 388 -13.14 43.98 -8.51
CA GLU A 388 -11.95 43.12 -8.61
C GLU A 388 -12.33 41.64 -8.73
N PRO A 389 -12.11 40.99 -9.89
CA PRO A 389 -12.50 39.60 -10.10
C PRO A 389 -11.68 38.62 -9.25
N LEU A 390 -10.41 38.94 -8.97
CA LEU A 390 -9.51 38.06 -8.22
C LEU A 390 -9.89 37.99 -6.73
N ALA A 391 -10.21 39.14 -6.11
CA ALA A 391 -10.73 39.21 -4.75
C ALA A 391 -12.09 38.51 -4.59
N THR A 392 -12.97 38.65 -5.60
CA THR A 392 -14.28 37.98 -5.64
C THR A 392 -14.12 36.46 -5.66
N THR A 393 -13.24 35.93 -6.51
CA THR A 393 -12.97 34.48 -6.59
C THR A 393 -12.39 33.93 -5.27
N LEU A 394 -11.46 34.65 -4.65
CA LEU A 394 -10.87 34.25 -3.36
C LEU A 394 -11.94 34.16 -2.26
N MET A 395 -12.81 35.17 -2.15
CA MET A 395 -13.90 35.19 -1.17
C MET A 395 -14.91 34.05 -1.37
N MET A 396 -15.22 33.71 -2.62
CA MET A 396 -16.10 32.58 -2.93
C MET A 396 -15.48 31.23 -2.55
N ILE A 397 -14.18 31.03 -2.75
CA ILE A 397 -13.46 29.82 -2.32
C ILE A 397 -13.50 29.68 -0.79
N VAL A 398 -13.21 30.76 -0.06
CA VAL A 398 -13.26 30.77 1.41
C VAL A 398 -14.68 30.52 1.92
N ALA A 399 -15.71 31.10 1.28
CA ALA A 399 -17.10 30.85 1.62
C ALA A 399 -17.49 29.37 1.42
N VAL A 400 -17.11 28.74 0.30
CA VAL A 400 -17.38 27.33 0.04
C VAL A 400 -16.70 26.45 1.09
N ALA A 401 -15.42 26.69 1.41
CA ALA A 401 -14.71 25.94 2.44
C ALA A 401 -15.36 26.08 3.83
N THR A 402 -15.74 27.31 4.21
CA THR A 402 -16.39 27.61 5.50
C THR A 402 -17.77 26.95 5.60
N GLY A 403 -18.55 26.96 4.51
CA GLY A 403 -19.83 26.26 4.41
C GLY A 403 -19.70 24.75 4.52
N PHE A 404 -18.72 24.15 3.82
CA PHE A 404 -18.48 22.71 3.88
C PHE A 404 -18.06 22.26 5.29
N MET A 405 -17.22 23.05 5.97
CA MET A 405 -16.80 22.77 7.33
C MET A 405 -17.95 22.92 8.35
N ALA A 406 -18.86 23.87 8.16
CA ALA A 406 -20.07 23.99 8.97
C ALA A 406 -21.04 22.79 8.79
N VAL A 407 -21.23 22.32 7.55
CA VAL A 407 -22.05 21.14 7.23
C VAL A 407 -21.41 19.86 7.79
N TYR A 408 -20.09 19.72 7.69
CA TYR A 408 -19.35 18.61 8.27
C TYR A 408 -19.54 18.57 9.80
N LEU A 409 -19.30 19.68 10.49
CA LEU A 409 -19.49 19.79 11.94
C LEU A 409 -20.92 19.53 12.39
N HIS A 410 -21.93 19.94 11.61
CA HIS A 410 -23.35 19.62 11.88
C HIS A 410 -23.67 18.13 11.67
N ARG A 411 -22.90 17.39 10.85
CA ARG A 411 -23.13 15.97 10.58
C ARG A 411 -22.39 15.04 11.54
N THR A 412 -21.37 15.54 12.23
CA THR A 412 -20.55 14.81 13.21
C THR A 412 -20.93 15.04 14.68
N LEU A 413 -21.86 15.96 14.97
CA LEU A 413 -22.34 16.35 16.30
C LEU A 413 -23.85 16.12 16.47
#